data_AF-A0AAJ5EDL4-F1
#
_entry.id   AF-A0AAJ5EDL4-F1
#
_cell.length_a   1.000
_cell.length_b   1.000
_cell.length_c   1.000
_cell.angle_alpha   90.00
_cell.angle_beta   90.00
_cell.angle_gamma   90.00
#
_symmetry.space_group_name_H-M   'P 1'
#
loop_
_entity.id
_entity.type
_entity.pdbx_description
1 polymer ?
#
loop_
_entity_poly.entity_id
_entity_poly.type
_entity_poly.pdbx_seq_one_letter_code
_entity_poly.pdbx_strand_id
1 'polypeptide(L)'
;MTLLESLLVILIVSMTMLLPILAYRRWEHQLVNKQFFSDLENSYHRTQLSAVQNAKGTYLYIDAQEGITCLYYSFGEKKIEELIQVPATIESPSKVSISFKSMSGNVSQANKFYFIDQLNQVKVTYTVQIGSGKLVKKIDVL
;
A
#
# COMPACT_ATOMS: atom_id res chain seq x y z
N MET A 1 53.63 2.44 14.59
CA MET A 1 52.19 2.49 14.29
C MET A 1 51.85 3.95 14.03
N THR A 2 51.79 4.34 12.77
CA THR A 2 51.79 5.75 12.35
C THR A 2 50.37 6.30 12.21
N LEU A 3 50.20 7.62 12.33
CA LEU A 3 48.90 8.30 12.24
C LEU A 3 48.15 8.00 10.92
N LEU A 4 48.90 7.75 9.84
CA LEU A 4 48.41 7.31 8.54
C LEU A 4 47.76 5.91 8.60
N GLU A 5 48.38 4.99 9.34
CA GLU A 5 47.89 3.62 9.52
C GLU A 5 46.57 3.62 10.31
N SER A 6 46.50 4.41 11.38
CA SER A 6 45.25 4.61 12.13
C SER A 6 44.15 5.23 11.27
N LEU A 7 44.47 6.19 10.39
CA LEU A 7 43.51 6.81 9.48
C LEU A 7 42.94 5.77 8.48
N LEU A 8 43.80 4.93 7.91
CA LEU A 8 43.40 3.85 7.01
C LEU A 8 42.49 2.84 7.69
N VAL A 9 42.81 2.44 8.93
CA VAL A 9 41.98 1.51 9.71
C VAL A 9 40.60 2.12 9.95
N ILE A 10 40.52 3.39 10.35
CA ILE A 10 39.24 4.07 10.58
C ILE A 10 38.43 4.18 9.27
N LEU A 11 39.08 4.46 8.13
CA LEU A 11 38.41 4.49 6.83
C LEU A 11 37.80 3.13 6.47
N ILE A 12 38.55 2.04 6.65
CA ILE A 12 38.07 0.69 6.34
C ILE A 12 36.93 0.29 7.30
N VAL A 13 37.08 0.57 8.59
CA VAL A 13 36.04 0.28 9.59
C VAL A 13 34.77 1.09 9.32
N SER A 14 34.88 2.37 8.96
CA SER A 14 33.71 3.19 8.62
C SER A 14 33.00 2.70 7.35
N MET A 15 33.73 2.36 6.29
CA MET A 15 33.15 1.78 5.07
C MET A 15 32.43 0.45 5.34
N THR A 16 33.05 -0.43 6.12
CA THR A 16 32.46 -1.73 6.47
C THR A 16 31.25 -1.61 7.40
N MET A 17 31.17 -0.57 8.24
CA MET A 17 29.98 -0.26 9.04
C MET A 17 28.84 0.38 8.21
N LEU A 18 29.15 1.16 7.18
CA LEU A 18 28.13 1.80 6.33
C LEU A 18 27.33 0.81 5.48
N LEU A 19 27.97 -0.23 4.95
CA LEU A 19 27.32 -1.26 4.13
C LEU A 19 26.11 -1.94 4.81
N PRO A 20 26.23 -2.52 6.03
CA PRO A 20 25.10 -3.16 6.70
C PRO A 20 24.00 -2.17 7.07
N ILE A 21 24.35 -0.91 7.39
CA ILE A 21 23.36 0.14 7.70
C ILE A 21 22.49 0.44 6.48
N LEU A 22 23.11 0.59 5.30
CA LEU A 22 22.38 0.83 4.05
C LEU A 22 21.52 -0.37 3.66
N ALA A 23 22.05 -1.59 3.80
CA ALA A 23 21.30 -2.81 3.52
C ALA A 23 20.07 -2.95 4.44
N TYR A 24 20.24 -2.66 5.74
CA TYR A 24 19.15 -2.70 6.71
C TYR A 24 18.03 -1.72 6.37
N ARG A 25 18.37 -0.45 6.07
CA ARG A 25 17.37 0.56 5.67
C ARG A 25 16.60 0.16 4.41
N ARG A 26 17.30 -0.39 3.42
CA ARG A 26 16.65 -0.89 2.20
C ARG A 26 15.66 -2.01 2.53
N TRP A 27 16.04 -2.93 3.39
CA TRP A 27 15.18 -4.04 3.81
C TRP A 27 13.95 -3.55 4.60
N GLU A 28 14.13 -2.59 5.49
CA GLU A 28 13.05 -1.93 6.23
C GLU A 28 12.03 -1.30 5.26
N HIS A 29 12.49 -0.51 4.29
CA HIS A 29 11.60 0.08 3.29
C HIS A 29 10.88 -0.99 2.43
N GLN A 30 11.55 -2.09 2.09
CA GLN A 30 10.90 -3.21 1.38
C GLN A 30 9.79 -3.85 2.21
N LEU A 31 9.99 -3.98 3.53
CA LEU A 31 8.98 -4.52 4.43
C LEU A 31 7.77 -3.56 4.51
N VAL A 32 8.02 -2.26 4.63
CA VAL A 32 6.97 -1.23 4.65
C VAL A 32 6.14 -1.25 3.36
N ASN A 33 6.77 -1.39 2.19
CA ASN A 33 6.05 -1.48 0.92
C ASN A 33 5.16 -2.73 0.83
N LYS A 34 5.68 -3.88 1.29
CA LYS A 34 4.90 -5.12 1.34
C LYS A 34 3.71 -4.98 2.29
N GLN A 35 3.93 -4.38 3.45
CA GLN A 35 2.88 -4.14 4.44
C GLN A 35 1.80 -3.22 3.88
N PHE A 36 2.16 -2.13 3.21
CA PHE A 36 1.22 -1.24 2.55
C PHE A 36 0.29 -1.97 1.57
N PHE A 37 0.83 -2.80 0.67
CA PHE A 37 0.00 -3.55 -0.27
C PHE A 37 -0.92 -4.56 0.43
N SER A 38 -0.42 -5.22 1.47
CA SER A 38 -1.22 -6.13 2.30
C SER A 38 -2.37 -5.40 3.00
N ASP A 39 -2.09 -4.24 3.61
CA ASP A 39 -3.09 -3.43 4.29
C ASP A 39 -4.14 -2.91 3.32
N LEU A 40 -3.73 -2.44 2.13
CA LEU A 40 -4.64 -2.05 1.08
C LEU A 40 -5.59 -3.20 0.68
N GLU A 41 -5.05 -4.39 0.41
CA GLU A 41 -5.85 -5.55 0.01
C GLU A 41 -6.83 -5.97 1.13
N ASN A 42 -6.37 -5.96 2.39
CA ASN A 42 -7.19 -6.28 3.56
C ASN A 42 -8.28 -5.23 3.79
N SER A 43 -7.95 -3.95 3.71
CA SER A 43 -8.90 -2.85 3.89
C SER A 43 -9.92 -2.78 2.76
N TYR A 44 -9.52 -3.07 1.52
CA TYR A 44 -10.45 -3.25 0.40
C TYR A 44 -11.48 -4.35 0.72
N HIS A 45 -11.01 -5.55 1.09
CA HIS A 45 -11.89 -6.67 1.36
C HIS A 45 -12.82 -6.41 2.56
N ARG A 46 -12.28 -5.82 3.63
CA ARG A 46 -13.07 -5.40 4.80
C ARG A 46 -14.16 -4.39 4.43
N THR A 47 -13.82 -3.40 3.62
CA THR A 47 -14.76 -2.37 3.15
C THR A 47 -15.88 -2.98 2.32
N GLN A 48 -15.54 -3.91 1.42
CA GLN A 48 -16.52 -4.66 0.62
C GLN A 48 -17.43 -5.53 1.50
N LEU A 49 -16.85 -6.34 2.37
CA LEU A 49 -17.58 -7.26 3.24
C LEU A 49 -18.51 -6.51 4.20
N SER A 50 -18.06 -5.39 4.74
CA SER A 50 -18.87 -4.52 5.57
C SER A 50 -20.14 -4.03 4.87
N ALA A 51 -20.11 -3.80 3.55
CA ALA A 51 -21.31 -3.38 2.81
C ALA A 51 -22.38 -4.46 2.76
N VAL A 52 -21.94 -5.72 2.72
CA VAL A 52 -22.80 -6.90 2.76
C VAL A 52 -23.36 -7.08 4.17
N GLN A 53 -22.47 -7.15 5.17
CA GLN A 53 -22.83 -7.47 6.56
C GLN A 53 -23.75 -6.43 7.20
N ASN A 54 -23.52 -5.15 6.93
CA ASN A 54 -24.27 -4.06 7.57
C ASN A 54 -25.38 -3.50 6.66
N ALA A 55 -25.58 -4.03 5.45
CA ALA A 55 -26.53 -3.52 4.47
C ALA A 55 -26.44 -1.99 4.25
N LYS A 56 -25.22 -1.42 4.28
CA LYS A 56 -24.93 0.00 4.05
C LYS A 56 -23.91 0.16 2.94
N GLY A 57 -24.01 1.23 2.15
CA GLY A 57 -23.01 1.54 1.14
C GLY A 57 -21.67 1.90 1.79
N THR A 58 -20.58 1.33 1.28
CA THR A 58 -19.22 1.62 1.73
C THR A 58 -18.41 2.15 0.55
N TYR A 59 -17.28 2.81 0.82
CA TYR A 59 -16.43 3.30 -0.25
C TYR A 59 -14.96 3.26 0.11
N LEU A 60 -14.13 3.17 -0.93
CA LEU A 60 -12.69 3.33 -0.86
C LEU A 60 -12.30 4.44 -1.84
N TYR A 61 -11.50 5.37 -1.36
CA TYR A 61 -11.00 6.49 -2.12
C TYR A 61 -9.47 6.49 -2.11
N ILE A 62 -8.88 6.58 -3.29
CA ILE A 62 -7.43 6.65 -3.48
C ILE A 62 -7.11 8.06 -3.94
N ASP A 63 -6.27 8.74 -3.18
CA ASP A 63 -5.70 10.03 -3.54
C ASP A 63 -4.16 9.96 -3.52
N ALA A 64 -3.54 10.54 -4.53
CA ALA A 64 -2.10 10.61 -4.66
C ALA A 64 -1.43 11.42 -3.55
N GLN A 65 -2.13 12.41 -3.00
CA GLN A 65 -1.59 13.37 -2.02
C GLN A 65 -2.02 13.04 -0.60
N GLU A 66 -3.25 12.54 -0.41
CA GLU A 66 -3.84 12.35 0.91
C GLU A 66 -3.79 10.89 1.39
N GLY A 67 -3.52 9.93 0.50
CA GLY A 67 -3.48 8.51 0.82
C GLY A 67 -4.75 7.75 0.43
N ILE A 68 -5.03 6.65 1.11
CA ILE A 68 -6.19 5.79 0.80
C ILE A 68 -7.17 5.83 1.95
N THR A 69 -8.35 6.40 1.71
CA THR A 69 -9.43 6.49 2.69
C THR A 69 -10.41 5.36 2.46
N CYS A 70 -10.62 4.53 3.49
CA CYS A 70 -11.59 3.45 3.51
C CYS A 70 -12.71 3.80 4.47
N LEU A 71 -13.96 3.74 4.00
CA LEU A 71 -15.13 4.00 4.81
C LEU A 71 -16.00 2.75 4.90
N TYR A 72 -16.12 2.21 6.11
CA TYR A 72 -16.87 0.99 6.37
C TYR A 72 -17.60 1.05 7.73
N TYR A 73 -18.27 -0.02 8.10
CA TYR A 73 -19.04 -0.12 9.34
C TYR A 73 -18.54 -1.31 10.17
N SER A 74 -18.26 -1.09 11.45
CA SER A 74 -17.97 -2.17 12.39
C SER A 74 -19.23 -2.74 13.00
N PHE A 75 -19.07 -3.81 13.79
CA PHE A 75 -20.14 -4.41 14.58
C PHE A 75 -20.91 -3.36 15.38
N GLY A 76 -22.24 -3.41 15.34
CA GLY A 76 -23.13 -2.39 15.92
C GLY A 76 -23.32 -1.15 15.03
N GLU A 77 -23.06 -1.26 13.73
CA GLU A 77 -23.28 -0.21 12.71
C GLU A 77 -22.50 1.09 12.91
N LYS A 78 -21.41 1.06 13.68
CA LYS A 78 -20.53 2.23 13.86
C LYS A 78 -19.76 2.50 12.57
N LYS A 79 -19.91 3.71 12.03
CA LYS A 79 -19.14 4.19 10.88
C LYS A 79 -17.67 4.37 11.26
N ILE A 80 -16.78 3.78 10.49
CA ILE A 80 -15.33 3.89 10.61
C ILE A 80 -14.78 4.50 9.32
N GLU A 81 -13.89 5.46 9.51
CA GLU A 81 -13.06 6.02 8.46
C GLU A 81 -11.61 5.70 8.79
N GLU A 82 -10.95 4.97 7.90
CA GLU A 82 -9.58 4.51 8.04
C GLU A 82 -8.74 5.15 6.95
N LEU A 83 -7.58 5.70 7.34
CA LEU A 83 -6.64 6.31 6.43
C LEU A 83 -5.37 5.44 6.35
N ILE A 84 -5.08 4.94 5.16
CA ILE A 84 -3.85 4.19 4.87
C ILE A 84 -2.88 5.15 4.19
N GLN A 85 -1.75 5.39 4.85
CA GLN A 85 -0.68 6.23 4.33
C GLN A 85 0.07 5.48 3.23
N VAL A 86 0.31 6.16 2.11
CA VAL A 86 1.16 5.63 1.03
C VAL A 86 2.62 5.87 1.42
N PRO A 87 3.47 4.83 1.49
CA PRO A 87 4.89 4.99 1.79
C PRO A 87 5.58 5.88 0.76
N ALA A 88 6.58 6.67 1.19
CA ALA A 88 7.31 7.58 0.30
C ALA A 88 8.04 6.92 -0.88
N THR A 89 8.27 5.60 -0.82
CA THR A 89 8.89 4.83 -1.93
C THR A 89 7.87 4.23 -2.91
N ILE A 90 6.59 4.53 -2.70
CA ILE A 90 5.48 4.12 -3.57
C ILE A 90 4.81 5.37 -4.13
N GLU A 91 4.70 5.44 -5.45
CA GLU A 91 3.93 6.49 -6.12
C GLU A 91 2.52 6.00 -6.47
N SER A 92 1.52 6.84 -6.23
CA SER A 92 0.13 6.60 -6.64
C SER A 92 -0.32 7.71 -7.59
N PRO A 93 -0.14 7.58 -8.91
CA PRO A 93 -0.61 8.59 -9.87
C PRO A 93 -2.12 8.54 -10.10
N SER A 94 -2.84 7.60 -9.46
CA SER A 94 -4.27 7.35 -9.70
C SER A 94 -5.13 8.02 -8.62
N LYS A 95 -6.18 8.73 -9.05
CA LYS A 95 -7.27 9.20 -8.17
C LYS A 95 -8.53 8.40 -8.51
N VAL A 96 -8.96 7.52 -7.62
CA VAL A 96 -10.03 6.55 -7.90
C VAL A 96 -10.96 6.44 -6.71
N SER A 97 -12.27 6.45 -6.98
CA SER A 97 -13.32 6.18 -6.00
C SER A 97 -14.03 4.87 -6.35
N ILE A 98 -14.15 3.99 -5.35
CA ILE A 98 -14.76 2.68 -5.47
C ILE A 98 -15.88 2.60 -4.46
N SER A 99 -17.12 2.59 -4.93
CA SER A 99 -18.30 2.44 -4.06
C SER A 99 -18.85 1.03 -4.14
N PHE A 100 -19.04 0.40 -2.97
CA PHE A 100 -19.64 -0.91 -2.86
C PHE A 100 -21.12 -0.77 -2.50
N LYS A 101 -21.96 -1.48 -3.24
CA LYS A 101 -23.40 -1.50 -3.02
C LYS A 101 -23.72 -2.25 -1.73
N SER A 102 -24.66 -1.69 -0.97
CA SER A 102 -25.30 -2.35 0.17
C SER A 102 -25.82 -3.75 -0.22
N MET A 103 -25.77 -4.69 0.73
CA MET A 103 -26.24 -6.09 0.65
C MET A 103 -25.50 -7.00 -0.32
N SER A 104 -24.91 -6.48 -1.40
CA SER A 104 -24.24 -7.29 -2.43
C SER A 104 -22.72 -7.14 -2.44
N GLY A 105 -22.17 -6.05 -1.89
CA GLY A 105 -20.73 -5.77 -1.95
C GLY A 105 -20.21 -5.58 -3.38
N ASN A 106 -21.10 -5.40 -4.36
CA ASN A 106 -20.72 -5.24 -5.75
C ASN A 106 -20.42 -3.78 -6.08
N VAL A 107 -19.55 -3.58 -7.06
CA VAL A 107 -19.28 -2.25 -7.62
C VAL A 107 -20.16 -1.98 -8.84
N SER A 108 -20.53 -0.72 -9.05
CA SER A 108 -21.27 -0.26 -10.23
C SER A 108 -20.39 0.00 -11.45
N GLN A 109 -19.09 0.22 -11.25
CA GLN A 109 -18.15 0.61 -12.29
C GLN A 109 -16.88 -0.23 -12.23
N ALA A 110 -16.34 -0.57 -13.39
CA ALA A 110 -15.00 -1.15 -13.49
C ALA A 110 -13.99 -0.06 -13.18
N ASN A 111 -13.18 -0.29 -12.15
CA ASN A 111 -12.14 0.63 -11.73
C ASN A 111 -10.77 -0.03 -11.91
N LYS A 112 -9.80 0.75 -12.36
CA LYS A 112 -8.41 0.33 -12.49
C LYS A 112 -7.51 1.41 -11.92
N PHE A 113 -6.60 1.01 -11.06
CA PHE A 113 -5.61 1.90 -10.44
C PHE A 113 -4.29 1.17 -10.31
N TYR A 114 -3.20 1.92 -10.15
CA TYR A 114 -1.89 1.33 -10.01
C TYR A 114 -1.00 2.15 -9.08
N PHE A 115 -0.02 1.45 -8.55
CA PHE A 115 1.07 1.99 -7.75
C PHE A 115 2.40 1.63 -8.40
N ILE A 116 3.38 2.52 -8.28
CA ILE A 116 4.76 2.27 -8.70
C ILE A 116 5.60 2.09 -7.43
N ASP A 117 6.10 0.88 -7.20
CA ASP A 117 7.08 0.61 -6.15
C ASP A 117 8.47 0.91 -6.71
N GLN A 118 8.98 2.10 -6.39
CA GLN A 118 10.28 2.56 -6.88
C GLN A 118 11.44 1.73 -6.31
N LEU A 119 11.27 1.17 -5.12
CA LEU A 119 12.33 0.42 -4.46
C LEU A 119 12.55 -0.96 -5.09
N ASN A 120 11.46 -1.59 -5.49
CA ASN A 120 11.47 -2.91 -6.13
C ASN A 120 11.38 -2.83 -7.67
N GLN A 121 11.23 -1.62 -8.25
CA GLN A 121 11.11 -1.38 -9.69
C GLN A 121 9.96 -2.19 -10.31
N VAL A 122 8.79 -2.13 -9.67
CA VAL A 122 7.60 -2.83 -10.15
C VAL A 122 6.39 -1.91 -10.17
N LYS A 123 5.52 -2.14 -11.16
CA LYS A 123 4.19 -1.54 -11.25
C LYS A 123 3.14 -2.55 -10.79
N VAL A 124 2.45 -2.20 -9.71
CA VAL A 124 1.38 -3.02 -9.15
C VAL A 124 0.05 -2.43 -9.59
N THR A 125 -0.64 -3.14 -10.48
CA THR A 125 -1.93 -2.73 -11.04
C THR A 125 -3.06 -3.53 -10.40
N TYR A 126 -4.09 -2.82 -9.94
CA TYR A 126 -5.32 -3.39 -9.43
C TYR A 126 -6.47 -3.11 -10.39
N THR A 127 -7.26 -4.14 -10.66
CA THR A 127 -8.49 -4.05 -11.45
C THR A 127 -9.65 -4.58 -10.63
N VAL A 128 -10.72 -3.81 -10.52
CA VAL A 128 -11.95 -4.23 -9.88
C VAL A 128 -12.92 -4.78 -10.92
N GLN A 129 -13.32 -6.04 -10.75
CA GLN A 129 -14.26 -6.70 -11.64
C GLN A 129 -15.71 -6.32 -11.30
N ILE A 130 -16.47 -5.93 -12.32
CA ILE A 130 -17.92 -5.73 -12.21
C ILE A 130 -18.59 -7.09 -11.92
N GLY A 131 -19.65 -7.06 -11.11
CA GLY A 131 -20.49 -8.22 -10.83
C GLY A 131 -20.05 -9.04 -9.61
N SER A 132 -18.74 -9.12 -9.33
CA SER A 132 -18.20 -9.75 -8.11
C SER A 132 -17.55 -8.74 -7.14
N GLY A 133 -17.17 -7.56 -7.62
CA GLY A 133 -16.33 -6.63 -6.86
C GLY A 133 -14.95 -7.20 -6.54
N LYS A 134 -14.49 -8.25 -7.23
CA LYS A 134 -13.20 -8.87 -6.95
C LYS A 134 -12.07 -7.92 -7.33
N LEU A 135 -11.14 -7.71 -6.40
CA LEU A 135 -9.88 -7.04 -6.65
C LEU A 135 -8.88 -8.02 -7.26
N VAL A 136 -8.40 -7.71 -8.47
CA VAL A 136 -7.38 -8.52 -9.16
C VAL A 136 -6.09 -7.74 -9.24
N LYS A 137 -5.01 -8.33 -8.71
CA LYS A 137 -3.66 -7.78 -8.71
C LYS A 137 -2.86 -8.31 -9.91
N LYS A 138 -2.13 -7.42 -10.57
CA LYS A 138 -1.11 -7.74 -11.56
C LYS A 138 0.17 -6.99 -11.23
N ILE A 139 1.30 -7.66 -11.30
CA ILE A 139 2.62 -7.07 -11.06
C ILE A 139 3.40 -7.13 -12.37
N ASP A 140 3.88 -5.99 -12.83
CA ASP A 140 4.72 -5.84 -14.01
C ASP A 140 6.07 -5.26 -13.57
N VAL A 141 7.18 -5.83 -14.05
CA VAL A 141 8.53 -5.30 -13.80
C VAL A 141 8.74 -4.07 -14.69
N LEU A 142 9.36 -3.03 -14.14
CA LEU A 142 9.67 -1.78 -14.84
C LEU A 142 11.06 -1.80 -15.46
#